data_AF-A0A5B8LM23-F1
#
_entry.id   AF-A0A5B8LM23-F1
#
_cell.length_a   1.000
_cell.length_b   1.000
_cell.length_c   1.000
_cell.angle_alpha   90.00
_cell.angle_beta   90.00
_cell.angle_gamma   90.00
#
_symmetry.space_group_name_H-M   'P 1'
#
loop_
_entity.id
_entity.type
_entity.pdbx_description
1 polymer ?
#
loop_
_entity_poly.entity_id
_entity_poly.type
_entity_poly.pdbx_seq_one_letter_code
_entity_poly.pdbx_strand_id
1 'polypeptide(L)' 'MLDRSIGMAEPFGLLLVDIDHLKLVNDTVGHVFGDRLIGAVAARIADCHPSLTACRLGGDEFAVLVADCR' A
#
# COMPACT_ATOMS: atom_id res chain seq x y z
N MET A 1 -4.20 4.46 -14.99
CA MET A 1 -5.02 3.40 -14.35
C MET A 1 -6.17 4.03 -13.58
N LEU A 2 -5.89 4.92 -12.62
CA LEU A 2 -6.90 5.78 -11.99
C LEU A 2 -7.75 6.57 -12.99
N ASP A 3 -7.13 7.23 -13.98
CA ASP A 3 -7.84 7.98 -15.03
C ASP A 3 -8.80 7.11 -15.85
N ARG A 4 -8.52 5.80 -15.96
CA ARG A 4 -9.34 4.85 -16.72
C ARG A 4 -10.60 4.48 -15.94
N SER A 5 -10.47 4.20 -14.65
CA SER A 5 -11.60 3.91 -13.76
C SER A 5 -12.50 5.14 -13.55
N ILE A 6 -11.90 6.32 -13.38
CA ILE A 6 -12.65 7.58 -13.23
C ILE A 6 -13.39 7.95 -14.53
N GLY A 7 -12.80 7.66 -15.70
CA GLY A 7 -13.40 7.92 -17.01
C GLY A 7 -14.46 6.90 -17.46
N MET A 8 -14.48 5.68 -16.91
CA MET A 8 -15.38 4.59 -17.33
C MET A 8 -16.48 4.25 -16.31
N ALA A 9 -16.52 4.92 -15.16
CA ALA A 9 -17.48 4.69 -14.07
C ALA A 9 -17.52 3.24 -13.56
N GLU A 10 -16.40 2.53 -13.64
CA GLU A 10 -16.27 1.19 -13.06
C GLU A 10 -16.07 1.31 -11.54
N PRO A 11 -16.86 0.60 -10.72
CA PRO A 11 -16.69 0.60 -9.27
C PRO A 11 -15.29 0.13 -8.88
N PHE A 12 -14.63 0.89 -8.01
CA PHE A 12 -13.34 0.53 -7.44
C PHE A 12 -13.31 0.85 -5.95
N GLY A 13 -12.51 0.10 -5.21
CA GLY A 13 -12.16 0.40 -3.83
C GLY A 13 -10.82 1.12 -3.75
N LEU A 14 -10.70 2.09 -2.84
CA LEU A 14 -9.43 2.68 -2.46
C LEU A 14 -9.20 2.43 -0.97
N LEU A 15 -8.11 1.75 -0.65
CA LEU A 15 -7.64 1.57 0.72
C LEU A 15 -6.43 2.48 0.95
N LEU A 16 -6.46 3.23 2.05
CA LEU A 16 -5.30 3.93 2.57
C LEU A 16 -4.80 3.13 3.77
N VAL A 17 -3.54 2.74 3.73
CA VAL A 17 -2.90 1.86 4.73
C VAL A 17 -1.72 2.60 5.34
N ASP A 18 -1.64 2.57 6.66
CA ASP A 18 -0.53 3.11 7.43
C ASP A 18 0.13 1.98 8.24
N ILE A 19 1.47 1.96 8.31
CA ILE A 19 2.19 0.99 9.15
C ILE A 19 2.32 1.56 10.55
N ASP A 20 1.54 1.02 11.47
CA ASP A 20 1.62 1.40 12.88
C ASP A 20 3.05 1.25 13.45
N HIS A 21 3.47 2.26 14.20
CA HIS A 21 4.70 2.25 14.99
C HIS A 21 6.01 2.05 14.21
N LEU A 22 6.06 2.38 12.91
CA LEU A 22 7.31 2.31 12.13
C LEU A 22 8.43 3.16 12.77
N LYS A 23 8.09 4.33 13.34
CA LYS A 23 9.04 5.16 14.08
C LYS A 23 9.67 4.43 15.27
N LEU A 24 8.88 3.69 16.05
CA LEU A 24 9.40 2.91 17.18
C LEU A 24 10.40 1.86 16.71
N VAL A 25 10.12 1.19 15.58
CA VAL A 25 11.05 0.23 14.96
C VAL A 25 12.34 0.93 14.54
N ASN A 26 12.24 2.06 13.85
CA ASN A 26 13.40 2.85 13.43
C ASN A 26 14.27 3.29 14.63
N ASP A 27 13.63 3.76 15.70
CA ASP A 27 14.31 4.25 16.89
C ASP A 27 14.93 3.10 17.71
N THR A 28 14.36 1.90 17.66
CA THR A 28 14.81 0.74 18.46
C THR A 28 15.89 -0.08 17.76
N VAL A 29 15.74 -0.35 16.46
CA VAL A 29 16.62 -1.26 15.71
C VAL A 29 17.24 -0.64 14.46
N GLY A 30 16.94 0.63 14.17
CA GLY A 30 17.54 1.39 13.07
C GLY A 30 16.75 1.33 11.76
N HIS A 31 16.94 2.36 10.93
CA HIS A 31 16.22 2.55 9.66
C HIS A 31 16.36 1.40 8.68
N VAL A 32 17.48 0.69 8.65
CA VAL A 32 17.66 -0.48 7.76
C VAL A 32 16.63 -1.57 8.04
N PHE A 33 16.24 -1.76 9.30
CA PHE A 33 15.18 -2.71 9.66
C PHE A 33 13.79 -2.15 9.38
N GLY A 34 13.57 -0.85 9.54
CA GLY A 34 12.35 -0.19 9.11
C GLY A 34 12.11 -0.32 7.60
N ASP A 35 13.15 -0.11 6.78
CA ASP A 35 13.08 -0.29 5.33
C ASP A 35 12.73 -1.73 4.94
N ARG A 36 13.29 -2.71 5.67
CA ARG A 36 12.93 -4.13 5.50
C ARG A 36 11.48 -4.40 5.89
N LEU A 37 10.98 -3.79 6.96
CA LEU A 37 9.58 -3.89 7.38
C LEU A 37 8.65 -3.32 6.30
N ILE A 38 8.94 -2.12 5.80
CA ILE A 38 8.21 -1.47 4.70
C ILE A 38 8.19 -2.39 3.47
N GLY A 39 9.36 -2.92 3.07
CA GLY A 39 9.45 -3.84 1.93
C GLY A 39 8.63 -5.12 2.12
N ALA A 40 8.63 -5.67 3.35
CA ALA A 40 7.87 -6.86 3.67
C ALA A 40 6.36 -6.61 3.71
N VAL A 41 5.91 -5.42 4.10
CA VAL A 41 4.49 -5.01 4.01
C VAL A 41 4.10 -4.81 2.54
N ALA A 42 4.91 -4.11 1.76
CA ALA A 42 4.66 -3.90 0.33
C ALA A 42 4.51 -5.22 -0.43
N ALA A 43 5.39 -6.19 -0.17
CA ALA A 43 5.29 -7.53 -0.76
C ALA A 43 3.99 -8.24 -0.39
N ARG A 44 3.59 -8.20 0.89
CA ARG A 44 2.32 -8.80 1.35
C ARG A 44 1.11 -8.18 0.67
N ILE A 45 1.08 -6.85 0.54
CA ILE A 45 -0.01 -6.15 -0.14
C ILE A 45 -0.06 -6.56 -1.63
N ALA A 46 1.08 -6.62 -2.30
CA ALA A 46 1.16 -7.03 -3.70
C ALA A 46 0.70 -8.49 -3.93
N ASP A 47 1.00 -9.38 -2.98
CA ASP A 47 0.64 -10.79 -3.05
C ASP A 47 -0.82 -11.08 -2.66
N CYS A 48 -1.54 -10.11 -2.07
CA CYS A 48 -2.91 -10.32 -1.62
C CYS A 48 -3.88 -10.72 -2.76
N HIS A 49 -3.79 -10.07 -3.92
CA HIS A 49 -4.68 -10.36 -5.05
C HIS A 49 -4.17 -9.74 -6.36
N PRO A 50 -4.25 -10.44 -7.51
CA PRO A 50 -3.75 -9.95 -8.80
C PRO A 50 -4.40 -8.65 -9.33
N SER A 51 -5.65 -8.38 -8.95
CA SER A 51 -6.37 -7.16 -9.35
C SER A 51 -6.08 -5.95 -8.47
N LEU A 52 -5.19 -6.07 -7.47
CA LEU A 52 -4.77 -4.96 -6.64
C LEU A 52 -3.64 -4.19 -7.31
N THR A 53 -3.71 -2.88 -7.23
CA THR A 53 -2.59 -2.00 -7.55
C THR A 53 -2.20 -1.24 -6.30
N ALA A 54 -1.04 -1.57 -5.74
CA ALA A 54 -0.49 -0.88 -4.59
C ALA A 54 0.53 0.18 -5.02
N CYS A 55 0.50 1.33 -4.38
CA CYS A 55 1.56 2.33 -4.47
C CYS A 55 1.95 2.82 -3.06
N ARG A 56 3.23 3.11 -2.88
CA ARG A 56 3.71 3.79 -1.67
C ARG A 56 3.54 5.29 -1.87
N LEU A 57 2.87 5.95 -0.92
CA LEU A 57 2.66 7.40 -0.95
C LEU A 57 3.89 8.13 -0.37
N GLY A 58 4.50 7.56 0.65
CA GLY A 58 5.66 8.09 1.36
C GLY A 58 5.75 7.46 2.74
N GLY A 59 6.91 7.53 3.41
CA GLY A 59 7.03 7.02 4.79
C GLY A 59 6.53 5.57 4.96
N ASP A 60 5.57 5.40 5.85
CA ASP A 60 4.80 4.19 6.20
C ASP A 60 3.47 4.05 5.42
N GLU A 61 3.10 5.02 4.58
CA GLU A 61 1.79 5.10 3.95
C GLU A 61 1.74 4.43 2.56
N PHE A 62 0.66 3.68 2.32
CA PHE A 62 0.35 3.04 1.05
C PHE A 62 -1.08 3.36 0.61
N ALA A 63 -1.28 3.50 -0.70
CA ALA A 63 -2.59 3.46 -1.32
C ALA A 63 -2.73 2.16 -2.12
N VAL A 64 -3.88 1.51 -1.98
CA VAL A 64 -4.20 0.27 -2.70
C VAL A 64 -5.50 0.48 -3.44
N LEU A 65 -5.42 0.39 -4.76
CA LEU A 65 -6.58 0.41 -5.65
C LEU A 65 -7.04 -1.02 -5.91
N VAL A 66 -8.32 -1.27 -5.69
CA VAL A 66 -8.97 -2.55 -5.96
C VAL A 66 -9.93 -2.34 -7.13
N ALA A 67 -9.61 -2.92 -8.27
CA ALA A 67 -10.51 -2.91 -9.42
C ALA A 67 -11.71 -3.86 -9.20
N ASP A 68 -12.83 -3.57 -9.86
CA ASP A 68 -14.02 -4.43 -9.90
C ASP A 68 -14.65 -4.73 -8.53
N CYS A 69 -14.64 -3.77 -7.61
CA CYS A 69 -15.36 -3.88 -6.34
C CYS A 69 -16.87 -3.74 -6.58
N ARG A 70 -17.53 -4.87 -6.87
CA ARG A 70 -18.99 -4.97 -6.96
C ARG A 70 -19.65 -5.13 -5.60
#